data_AF-A0A3M1ERS0-F1
#
_entry.id   AF-A0A3M1ERS0-F1
#
_cell.length_a   1.000
_cell.length_b   1.000
_cell.length_c   1.000
_cell.angle_alpha   90.00
_cell.angle_beta   90.00
_cell.angle_gamma   90.00
#
_symmetry.space_group_name_H-M   'P 1'
#
loop_
_entity.id
_entity.type
_entity.pdbx_description
1 polymer ?
#
loop_
_entity_poly.entity_id
_entity_poly.type
_entity_poly.pdbx_seq_one_letter_code
_entity_poly.pdbx_strand_id
1 'polypeptide(L)'
;MSYKPKVTDHLKQSDRARPAKITDKIAKQAGENVQKLTRQLEQTGVSKKDTGAKAEIIEQLANGPISNQDWHKMEMTRFSEQTLNALQEQNLTADVVLNDADKAESFVCEVLKREGIPDGNGGTEQVKGVAPGHYDQAGHGIDVIAADQSGVPIPIEVKKYHQISAAKMENRSVIRLEPEVENWRRQREKAVLAQERGQMTVNTAEAWKPEVRERQKQIYRDAQKMKQNDGRLPVQQMDDLWVRDRWLKIIRRKEGRDRLKSVGIDEKYLNVETLQTSPDRPEWKDILNRCQVVIVTDGSGATGRKLLRQLVIERRAKGVFSIEVKR
;
A
#
# COMPACT_ATOMS: atom_id res chain seq x y z
N MET A 1 -40.50 51.96 -39.26
CA MET A 1 -40.59 50.79 -38.36
C MET A 1 -39.33 50.76 -37.51
N SER A 2 -39.45 51.07 -36.21
CA SER A 2 -38.34 51.12 -35.25
C SER A 2 -38.64 50.12 -34.15
N TYR A 3 -37.80 49.10 -34.03
CA TYR A 3 -37.91 48.06 -33.00
C TYR A 3 -36.92 48.40 -31.89
N LYS A 4 -37.42 48.79 -30.71
CA LYS A 4 -36.67 48.82 -29.46
C LYS A 4 -37.03 47.59 -28.63
N PRO A 5 -36.10 46.72 -28.24
CA PRO A 5 -36.34 45.81 -27.13
C PRO A 5 -36.13 46.57 -25.81
N LYS A 6 -37.14 46.52 -24.94
CA LYS A 6 -37.01 46.88 -23.52
C LYS A 6 -36.08 45.86 -22.85
N VAL A 7 -34.97 46.32 -22.32
CA VAL A 7 -34.17 45.58 -21.33
C VAL A 7 -34.97 45.58 -20.03
N THR A 8 -35.51 44.43 -19.63
CA THR A 8 -35.99 44.21 -18.26
C THR A 8 -34.88 43.61 -17.43
N ASP A 9 -34.50 44.35 -16.39
CA ASP A 9 -33.66 43.95 -15.27
C ASP A 9 -34.19 42.68 -14.58
N HIS A 10 -33.63 41.50 -14.91
CA HIS A 10 -33.84 40.27 -14.15
C HIS A 10 -32.54 39.49 -13.87
N LEU A 11 -31.42 40.21 -13.75
CA LEU A 11 -30.19 39.66 -13.16
C LEU A 11 -29.99 40.25 -11.77
N LYS A 12 -30.64 39.67 -10.76
CA LYS A 12 -30.24 39.76 -9.34
C LYS A 12 -31.19 38.91 -8.49
N GLN A 13 -30.87 37.63 -8.32
CA GLN A 13 -31.02 36.88 -7.03
C GLN A 13 -30.72 35.37 -7.15
N SER A 14 -30.69 34.77 -8.34
CA SER A 14 -30.53 33.30 -8.47
C SER A 14 -29.10 32.77 -8.28
N ASP A 15 -28.07 33.61 -8.45
CA ASP A 15 -26.67 33.11 -8.51
C ASP A 15 -25.88 33.22 -7.21
N ARG A 16 -26.43 33.83 -6.15
CA ARG A 16 -25.79 33.83 -4.82
C ARG A 16 -26.21 32.66 -3.92
N ALA A 17 -27.28 31.94 -4.24
CA ALA A 17 -27.80 30.85 -3.40
C ALA A 17 -27.31 29.44 -3.81
N ARG A 18 -26.68 29.30 -4.99
CA ARG A 18 -26.15 28.02 -5.50
C ARG A 18 -24.81 27.58 -4.90
N PRO A 19 -23.83 28.47 -4.61
CA PRO A 19 -22.57 28.06 -3.99
C PRO A 19 -22.78 27.50 -2.57
N ALA A 20 -23.61 28.18 -1.77
CA ALA A 20 -23.87 27.83 -0.36
C ALA A 20 -24.50 26.44 -0.18
N LYS A 21 -25.50 26.08 -1.00
CA LYS A 21 -26.16 24.76 -0.93
C LYS A 21 -25.26 23.60 -1.35
N ILE A 22 -24.28 23.86 -2.24
CA ILE A 22 -23.30 22.86 -2.66
C ILE A 22 -22.24 22.67 -1.58
N THR A 23 -21.76 23.76 -0.96
CA THR A 23 -20.82 23.69 0.17
C THR A 23 -21.45 23.01 1.40
N ASP A 24 -22.72 23.26 1.71
CA ASP A 24 -23.41 22.61 2.83
C ASP A 24 -23.60 21.10 2.62
N LYS A 25 -23.88 20.69 1.37
CA LYS A 25 -24.02 19.27 1.03
C LYS A 25 -22.69 18.54 1.09
N ILE A 26 -21.60 19.18 0.65
CA ILE A 26 -20.23 18.64 0.73
C ILE A 26 -19.76 18.55 2.19
N ALA A 27 -20.01 19.59 2.99
CA ALA A 27 -19.67 19.60 4.41
C ALA A 27 -20.45 18.53 5.19
N LYS A 28 -21.73 18.34 4.89
CA LYS A 28 -22.56 17.29 5.50
C LYS A 28 -22.06 15.89 5.14
N GLN A 29 -21.71 15.66 3.87
CA GLN A 29 -21.15 14.39 3.40
C GLN A 29 -19.80 14.07 4.08
N ALA A 30 -18.93 15.08 4.25
CA ALA A 30 -17.66 14.94 4.95
C ALA A 30 -17.89 14.59 6.43
N GLY A 31 -18.83 15.24 7.11
CA GLY A 31 -19.19 14.91 8.49
C GLY A 31 -19.68 13.46 8.66
N GLU A 32 -20.52 12.98 7.75
CA GLU A 32 -21.02 11.58 7.75
C GLU A 32 -19.89 10.57 7.53
N ASN A 33 -18.93 10.90 6.65
CA ASN A 33 -17.77 10.06 6.39
C ASN A 33 -16.77 10.04 7.54
N VAL A 34 -16.48 11.20 8.18
CA VAL A 34 -15.69 11.26 9.42
C VAL A 34 -16.33 10.36 10.46
N GLN A 35 -17.65 10.46 10.68
CA GLN A 35 -18.33 9.61 11.67
C GLN A 35 -18.24 8.12 11.33
N LYS A 36 -18.35 7.76 10.05
CA LYS A 36 -18.18 6.38 9.59
C LYS A 36 -16.75 5.88 9.81
N LEU A 37 -15.74 6.69 9.47
CA LEU A 37 -14.32 6.41 9.68
C LEU A 37 -13.99 6.30 11.17
N THR A 38 -14.48 7.21 12.00
CA THR A 38 -14.36 7.16 13.46
C THR A 38 -14.91 5.84 14.00
N ARG A 39 -16.12 5.43 13.59
CA ARG A 39 -16.70 4.15 14.02
C ARG A 39 -15.86 2.95 13.55
N GLN A 40 -15.34 2.97 12.33
CA GLN A 40 -14.45 1.91 11.82
C GLN A 40 -13.11 1.86 12.57
N LEU A 41 -12.54 3.01 12.90
CA LEU A 41 -11.29 3.13 13.65
C LEU A 41 -11.46 2.70 15.12
N GLU A 42 -12.60 3.01 15.73
CA GLU A 42 -12.97 2.51 17.07
C GLU A 42 -13.16 1.00 17.07
N GLN A 43 -13.82 0.44 16.04
CA GLN A 43 -14.00 -1.01 15.87
C GLN A 43 -12.67 -1.75 15.68
N THR A 44 -11.66 -1.08 15.11
CA THR A 44 -10.30 -1.60 14.90
C THR A 44 -9.35 -1.35 16.07
N GLY A 45 -9.85 -0.82 17.20
CA GLY A 45 -9.11 -0.70 18.46
C GLY A 45 -8.25 0.56 18.59
N VAL A 46 -8.51 1.60 17.78
CA VAL A 46 -7.92 2.93 17.99
C VAL A 46 -8.57 3.57 19.23
N SER A 47 -7.73 4.13 20.11
CA SER A 47 -8.16 4.85 21.31
C SER A 47 -9.19 5.92 20.95
N LYS A 48 -10.37 5.88 21.57
CA LYS A 48 -11.46 6.88 21.39
C LYS A 48 -10.98 8.33 21.46
N LYS A 49 -9.93 8.61 22.24
CA LYS A 49 -9.33 9.93 22.41
C LYS A 49 -8.67 10.46 21.13
N ASP A 50 -8.17 9.57 20.26
CA ASP A 50 -7.41 9.92 19.05
C ASP A 50 -8.19 9.63 17.76
N THR A 51 -9.29 8.89 17.85
CA THR A 51 -10.04 8.37 16.69
C THR A 51 -10.72 9.49 15.89
N GLY A 52 -11.33 10.46 16.57
CA GLY A 52 -12.01 11.59 15.91
C GLY A 52 -11.03 12.47 15.13
N ALA A 53 -9.93 12.90 15.76
CA ALA A 53 -8.90 13.70 15.11
C ALA A 53 -8.24 12.97 13.92
N LYS A 54 -8.01 11.65 14.05
CA LYS A 54 -7.50 10.84 12.94
C LYS A 54 -8.51 10.72 11.80
N ALA A 55 -9.79 10.51 12.11
CA ALA A 55 -10.85 10.45 11.10
C ALA A 55 -11.04 11.79 10.38
N GLU A 56 -10.94 12.92 11.08
CA GLU A 56 -11.00 14.26 10.51
C GLU A 56 -9.80 14.55 9.61
N ILE A 57 -8.58 14.20 10.02
CA ILE A 57 -7.38 14.29 9.16
C ILE A 57 -7.58 13.42 7.92
N ILE A 58 -8.06 12.18 8.07
CA ILE A 58 -8.31 11.27 6.95
C ILE A 58 -9.39 11.80 6.01
N GLU A 59 -10.45 12.45 6.52
CA GLU A 59 -11.52 13.00 5.68
C GLU A 59 -11.16 14.34 5.03
N GLN A 60 -10.39 15.18 5.72
CA GLN A 60 -9.84 16.41 5.14
C GLN A 60 -8.87 16.08 3.99
N LEU A 61 -8.00 15.07 4.17
CA LEU A 61 -7.13 14.53 3.11
C LEU A 61 -7.91 13.90 1.94
N ALA A 62 -9.14 13.47 2.20
CA ALA A 62 -9.99 12.82 1.23
C ALA A 62 -10.80 13.78 0.34
N ASN A 63 -11.21 14.92 0.88
CA ASN A 63 -12.18 15.84 0.27
C ASN A 63 -11.67 17.28 0.09
N GLY A 64 -10.46 17.61 0.55
CA GLY A 64 -9.83 18.90 0.25
C GLY A 64 -9.56 19.06 -1.26
N PRO A 65 -9.31 20.30 -1.75
CA PRO A 65 -8.86 20.51 -3.12
C PRO A 65 -7.52 19.79 -3.30
N ILE A 66 -7.59 18.65 -3.98
CA ILE A 66 -6.55 17.66 -4.29
C ILE A 66 -5.35 18.23 -5.08
N SER A 67 -5.28 19.54 -5.32
CA SER A 67 -4.35 20.09 -6.29
C SER A 67 -2.97 20.43 -5.76
N ASN A 68 -2.70 20.47 -4.45
CA ASN A 68 -1.35 20.75 -3.96
C ASN A 68 -1.14 20.17 -2.56
N GLN A 69 0.00 19.48 -2.37
CA GLN A 69 0.59 18.97 -1.12
C GLN A 69 0.47 17.45 -0.86
N ASP A 70 1.61 16.80 -1.11
CA ASP A 70 2.26 15.82 -0.23
C ASP A 70 1.68 14.41 -0.13
N TRP A 71 1.50 13.79 -1.30
CA TRP A 71 1.76 12.36 -1.41
C TRP A 71 2.97 12.21 -2.32
N HIS A 72 3.84 11.25 -2.04
CA HIS A 72 5.10 10.97 -2.73
C HIS A 72 4.96 10.72 -4.23
N LYS A 73 4.58 11.75 -4.97
CA LYS A 73 4.18 11.66 -6.35
C LYS A 73 5.42 11.86 -7.20
N MET A 74 5.71 10.87 -8.04
CA MET A 74 6.71 10.98 -9.07
C MET A 74 6.01 11.35 -10.38
N GLU A 75 6.18 12.60 -10.79
CA GLU A 75 5.65 13.11 -12.05
C GLU A 75 6.65 12.81 -13.16
N MET A 76 6.17 12.27 -14.28
CA MET A 76 7.02 11.94 -15.43
C MET A 76 7.76 13.16 -15.99
N THR A 77 7.23 14.37 -15.80
CA THR A 77 7.88 15.64 -16.15
C THR A 77 9.15 15.93 -15.36
N ARG A 78 9.36 15.23 -14.24
CA ARG A 78 10.55 15.34 -13.40
C ARG A 78 11.57 14.25 -13.66
N PHE A 79 11.27 13.30 -14.56
CA PHE A 79 12.22 12.24 -14.89
C PHE A 79 13.40 12.80 -15.68
N SER A 80 14.57 12.25 -15.41
CA SER A 80 15.75 12.52 -16.20
C SER A 80 15.56 12.09 -17.66
N GLU A 81 16.28 12.75 -18.56
CA GLU A 81 16.29 12.37 -19.98
C GLU A 81 16.69 10.90 -20.19
N GLN A 82 17.59 10.39 -19.35
CA GLN A 82 18.00 8.98 -19.39
C GLN A 82 16.83 8.03 -19.09
N THR A 83 15.98 8.37 -18.11
CA THR A 83 14.78 7.60 -17.80
C THR A 83 13.79 7.67 -18.95
N LEU A 84 13.53 8.86 -19.49
CA LEU A 84 12.60 9.04 -20.61
C LEU A 84 13.03 8.25 -21.86
N ASN A 85 14.31 8.30 -22.21
CA ASN A 85 14.87 7.54 -23.33
C ASN A 85 14.74 6.03 -23.11
N ALA A 86 15.06 5.54 -21.92
CA ALA A 86 14.98 4.12 -21.63
C ALA A 86 13.54 3.59 -21.62
N LEU A 87 12.58 4.39 -21.13
CA LEU A 87 11.16 4.09 -21.23
C LEU A 87 10.70 4.02 -22.69
N GLN A 88 11.18 4.94 -23.54
CA GLN A 88 10.87 4.95 -24.96
C GLN A 88 11.45 3.74 -25.70
N GLU A 89 12.73 3.41 -25.46
CA GLU A 89 13.41 2.25 -26.05
C GLU A 89 12.71 0.92 -25.73
N GLN A 90 12.13 0.80 -24.53
CA GLN A 90 11.39 -0.38 -24.08
C GLN A 90 9.90 -0.37 -24.47
N ASN A 91 9.46 0.65 -25.22
CA ASN A 91 8.05 0.87 -25.58
C ASN A 91 7.11 0.91 -24.36
N LEU A 92 7.56 1.55 -23.28
CA LEU A 92 6.80 1.74 -22.04
C LEU A 92 6.02 3.05 -22.08
N THR A 93 5.20 3.20 -23.12
CA THR A 93 4.32 4.37 -23.30
C THR A 93 3.12 4.31 -22.36
N ALA A 94 2.49 5.45 -22.10
CA ALA A 94 1.33 5.52 -21.21
C ALA A 94 0.23 4.53 -21.60
N ASP A 95 -0.14 4.47 -22.88
CA ASP A 95 -1.18 3.55 -23.36
C ASP A 95 -0.80 2.08 -23.15
N VAL A 96 0.46 1.70 -23.34
CA VAL A 96 0.91 0.32 -23.11
C VAL A 96 0.91 -0.01 -21.62
N VAL A 97 1.53 0.85 -20.81
CA VAL A 97 1.69 0.65 -19.35
C VAL A 97 0.36 0.57 -18.63
N LEU A 98 -0.61 1.37 -19.04
CA LEU A 98 -1.94 1.43 -18.42
C LEU A 98 -2.81 0.21 -18.78
N ASN A 99 -2.53 -0.48 -19.89
CA ASN A 99 -3.34 -1.60 -20.39
C ASN A 99 -2.73 -2.99 -20.12
N ASP A 100 -1.43 -3.12 -19.86
CA ASP A 100 -0.75 -4.43 -19.72
C ASP A 100 -0.01 -4.54 -18.38
N ALA A 101 -0.46 -5.45 -17.50
CA ALA A 101 0.07 -5.74 -16.15
C ALA A 101 1.60 -5.67 -16.07
N ASP A 102 2.25 -6.54 -16.81
CA ASP A 102 3.70 -6.74 -16.84
C ASP A 102 4.43 -5.49 -17.32
N LYS A 103 3.82 -4.72 -18.21
CA LYS A 103 4.38 -3.45 -18.70
C LYS A 103 4.41 -2.36 -17.63
N ALA A 104 3.47 -2.34 -16.68
CA ALA A 104 3.60 -1.40 -15.57
C ALA A 104 4.66 -1.82 -14.57
N GLU A 105 4.81 -3.11 -14.31
CA GLU A 105 5.90 -3.58 -13.44
C GLU A 105 7.25 -3.25 -14.07
N SER A 106 7.39 -3.45 -15.38
CA SER A 106 8.57 -3.04 -16.15
C SER A 106 8.80 -1.53 -16.08
N PHE A 107 7.74 -0.72 -16.25
CA PHE A 107 7.80 0.74 -16.10
C PHE A 107 8.24 1.17 -14.70
N VAL A 108 7.65 0.59 -13.64
CA VAL A 108 8.04 0.89 -12.26
C VAL A 108 9.49 0.48 -12.02
N CYS A 109 9.90 -0.71 -12.48
CA CYS A 109 11.27 -1.18 -12.37
C CYS A 109 12.25 -0.19 -13.01
N GLU A 110 11.94 0.31 -14.19
CA GLU A 110 12.82 1.21 -14.93
C GLU A 110 12.91 2.61 -14.32
N VAL A 111 11.78 3.16 -13.86
CA VAL A 111 11.73 4.44 -13.15
C VAL A 111 12.50 4.35 -11.84
N LEU A 112 12.21 3.36 -10.99
CA LEU A 112 12.85 3.26 -9.67
C LEU A 112 14.35 3.01 -9.76
N LYS A 113 14.80 2.30 -10.80
CA LYS A 113 16.23 2.05 -11.04
C LYS A 113 17.03 3.32 -11.31
N ARG A 114 16.40 4.38 -11.84
CA ARG A 114 17.08 5.63 -12.23
C ARG A 114 16.75 6.81 -11.34
N GLU A 115 15.49 6.91 -10.93
CA GLU A 115 14.98 8.04 -10.18
C GLU A 115 15.00 7.78 -8.67
N GLY A 116 15.10 6.50 -8.26
CA GLY A 116 15.01 6.08 -6.86
C GLY A 116 13.58 5.96 -6.36
N ILE A 117 13.43 5.76 -5.04
CA ILE A 117 12.14 5.63 -4.36
C ILE A 117 11.86 6.92 -3.58
N PRO A 118 10.67 7.52 -3.66
CA PRO A 118 10.36 8.71 -2.88
C PRO A 118 10.56 8.53 -1.37
N ASP A 119 11.17 9.53 -0.73
CA ASP A 119 11.71 9.37 0.62
C ASP A 119 10.79 9.84 1.77
N GLY A 120 9.70 10.53 1.49
CA GLY A 120 8.93 11.20 2.55
C GLY A 120 8.92 12.72 2.48
N ASN A 121 10.01 13.30 1.98
CA ASN A 121 10.39 14.69 2.25
C ASN A 121 10.49 15.54 0.98
N GLY A 122 9.88 15.06 -0.11
CA GLY A 122 9.94 15.68 -1.43
C GLY A 122 11.18 15.31 -2.25
N GLY A 123 12.00 14.38 -1.76
CA GLY A 123 13.15 13.83 -2.47
C GLY A 123 12.95 12.36 -2.87
N THR A 124 14.03 11.76 -3.36
CA THR A 124 14.11 10.32 -3.62
C THR A 124 15.33 9.71 -2.93
N GLU A 125 15.12 8.56 -2.31
CA GLU A 125 16.16 7.63 -1.86
C GLU A 125 16.66 6.84 -3.07
N GLN A 126 17.94 7.01 -3.40
CA GLN A 126 18.57 6.21 -4.45
C GLN A 126 18.66 4.74 -4.03
N VAL A 127 18.44 3.84 -4.98
CA VAL A 127 18.52 2.38 -4.79
C VAL A 127 19.76 1.82 -5.49
N LYS A 128 20.33 0.73 -4.98
CA LYS A 128 21.44 0.01 -5.63
C LYS A 128 21.00 -0.65 -6.93
N GLY A 129 19.78 -1.14 -6.96
CA GLY A 129 19.21 -1.82 -8.10
C GLY A 129 17.77 -2.23 -7.85
N VAL A 130 17.12 -2.62 -8.95
CA VAL A 130 15.71 -3.03 -8.98
C VAL A 130 15.59 -4.24 -9.90
N ALA A 131 14.81 -5.23 -9.48
CA ALA A 131 14.54 -6.44 -10.24
C ALA A 131 13.09 -6.91 -10.08
N PRO A 132 12.58 -7.71 -11.03
CA PRO A 132 11.32 -8.44 -10.85
C PRO A 132 11.40 -9.43 -9.67
N GLY A 133 10.35 -9.47 -8.85
CA GLY A 133 10.27 -10.38 -7.70
C GLY A 133 9.46 -11.65 -7.94
N HIS A 134 9.24 -12.04 -9.20
CA HIS A 134 8.56 -13.29 -9.55
C HIS A 134 9.45 -14.51 -9.27
N TYR A 135 8.90 -15.54 -8.64
CA TYR A 135 9.62 -16.80 -8.43
C TYR A 135 9.38 -17.79 -9.56
N ASP A 136 8.30 -17.68 -10.33
CA ASP A 136 8.00 -18.56 -11.46
C ASP A 136 7.61 -17.79 -12.74
N GLN A 137 7.48 -18.53 -13.84
CA GLN A 137 7.09 -17.98 -15.15
C GLN A 137 5.62 -17.57 -15.24
N ALA A 138 4.79 -17.96 -14.26
CA ALA A 138 3.39 -17.57 -14.19
C ALA A 138 3.19 -16.18 -13.54
N GLY A 139 4.29 -15.48 -13.22
CA GLY A 139 4.24 -14.15 -12.60
C GLY A 139 3.87 -14.19 -11.12
N HIS A 140 3.98 -15.33 -10.45
CA HIS A 140 3.73 -15.36 -9.02
C HIS A 140 4.94 -14.83 -8.24
N GLY A 141 4.72 -13.90 -7.33
CA GLY A 141 5.78 -13.39 -6.48
C GLY A 141 5.41 -12.07 -5.81
N ILE A 142 6.45 -11.28 -5.59
CA ILE A 142 6.36 -9.84 -5.36
C ILE A 142 6.62 -9.19 -6.72
N ASP A 143 5.82 -8.21 -7.13
CA ASP A 143 5.90 -7.65 -8.49
C ASP A 143 7.31 -7.08 -8.75
N VAL A 144 7.80 -6.20 -7.87
CA VAL A 144 9.11 -5.56 -7.98
C VAL A 144 9.85 -5.61 -6.64
N ILE A 145 11.17 -5.81 -6.68
CA ILE A 145 12.05 -5.72 -5.50
C ILE A 145 13.19 -4.75 -5.80
N ALA A 146 13.35 -3.75 -4.95
CA ALA A 146 14.51 -2.87 -4.95
C ALA A 146 15.46 -3.18 -3.78
N ALA A 147 16.70 -2.72 -3.88
CA ALA A 147 17.69 -2.78 -2.81
C ALA A 147 18.11 -1.37 -2.42
N ASP A 148 18.02 -1.01 -1.14
CA ASP A 148 18.52 0.27 -0.68
C ASP A 148 20.07 0.33 -0.69
N GLN A 149 20.63 1.48 -0.32
CA GLN A 149 22.09 1.68 -0.25
C GLN A 149 22.80 0.75 0.75
N SER A 150 22.09 0.21 1.73
CA SER A 150 22.60 -0.77 2.69
C SER A 150 22.35 -2.22 2.24
N GLY A 151 21.76 -2.43 1.07
CA GLY A 151 21.37 -3.75 0.56
C GLY A 151 20.13 -4.34 1.26
N VAL A 152 19.36 -3.52 1.98
CA VAL A 152 18.07 -3.93 2.55
C VAL A 152 17.04 -4.02 1.42
N PRO A 153 16.31 -5.15 1.30
CA PRO A 153 15.32 -5.31 0.27
C PRO A 153 14.07 -4.47 0.56
N ILE A 154 13.46 -4.00 -0.53
CA ILE A 154 12.24 -3.22 -0.54
C ILE A 154 11.26 -3.97 -1.43
N PRO A 155 10.36 -4.80 -0.86
CA PRO A 155 9.28 -5.44 -1.60
C PRO A 155 8.27 -4.40 -2.09
N ILE A 156 7.89 -4.46 -3.36
CA ILE A 156 7.00 -3.48 -3.99
C ILE A 156 5.89 -4.22 -4.75
N GLU A 157 4.65 -3.90 -4.41
CA GLU A 157 3.47 -4.30 -5.19
C GLU A 157 3.06 -3.15 -6.11
N VAL A 158 2.76 -3.46 -7.37
CA VAL A 158 2.40 -2.50 -8.41
C VAL A 158 0.90 -2.59 -8.68
N LYS A 159 0.20 -1.45 -8.57
CA LYS A 159 -1.25 -1.33 -8.78
C LYS A 159 -1.56 -0.35 -9.89
N LYS A 160 -2.63 -0.63 -10.65
CA LYS A 160 -3.05 0.15 -11.83
C LYS A 160 -4.45 0.71 -11.69
N TYR A 161 -4.69 1.83 -12.36
CA TYR A 161 -5.93 2.59 -12.23
C TYR A 161 -7.07 2.14 -13.16
N HIS A 162 -6.81 1.72 -14.39
CA HIS A 162 -7.89 1.46 -15.37
C HIS A 162 -8.70 0.19 -15.11
N GLN A 163 -8.29 -0.67 -14.17
CA GLN A 163 -9.02 -1.89 -13.83
C GLN A 163 -9.39 -1.89 -12.33
N ILE A 164 -10.66 -1.67 -12.01
CA ILE A 164 -11.17 -1.56 -10.62
C ILE A 164 -10.87 -2.82 -9.79
N SER A 165 -10.86 -4.01 -10.41
CA SER A 165 -10.47 -5.26 -9.74
C SER A 165 -8.97 -5.31 -9.41
N ALA A 166 -8.11 -4.70 -10.25
CA ALA A 166 -6.68 -4.57 -10.00
C ALA A 166 -6.36 -3.44 -9.01
N ALA A 167 -7.29 -2.51 -8.77
CA ALA A 167 -7.16 -1.41 -7.84
C ALA A 167 -7.61 -1.75 -6.41
N LYS A 168 -7.36 -2.98 -5.93
CA LYS A 168 -7.52 -3.37 -4.52
C LYS A 168 -6.47 -4.39 -4.10
N MET A 169 -6.17 -4.42 -2.80
CA MET A 169 -5.41 -5.54 -2.23
C MET A 169 -6.35 -6.72 -2.02
N GLU A 170 -5.99 -7.85 -2.61
CA GLU A 170 -6.84 -9.04 -2.56
C GLU A 170 -6.55 -9.89 -1.33
N ASN A 171 -7.60 -10.54 -0.85
CA ASN A 171 -7.44 -11.73 -0.01
C ASN A 171 -7.21 -12.88 -0.99
N ARG A 172 -5.95 -13.29 -1.16
CA ARG A 172 -5.63 -14.35 -2.14
C ARG A 172 -5.88 -15.71 -1.50
N SER A 173 -6.60 -16.57 -2.22
CA SER A 173 -6.58 -18.02 -1.96
C SER A 173 -5.20 -18.54 -2.34
N VAL A 174 -4.28 -18.54 -1.39
CA VAL A 174 -2.94 -19.10 -1.63
C VAL A 174 -3.08 -20.62 -1.74
N ILE A 175 -2.85 -21.16 -2.94
CA ILE A 175 -3.01 -22.59 -3.24
C ILE A 175 -2.14 -23.46 -2.32
N ARG A 176 -0.95 -22.96 -1.92
CA ARG A 176 -0.10 -23.54 -0.86
C ARG A 176 0.96 -22.55 -0.36
N LEU A 177 1.00 -22.30 0.95
CA LEU A 177 2.09 -21.55 1.60
C LEU A 177 3.34 -22.42 1.75
N GLU A 178 4.50 -21.78 1.88
CA GLU A 178 5.70 -22.46 2.38
C GLU A 178 5.42 -23.10 3.75
N PRO A 179 5.95 -24.31 4.02
CA PRO A 179 5.65 -25.06 5.25
C PRO A 179 5.89 -24.26 6.53
N GLU A 180 6.94 -23.45 6.55
CA GLU A 180 7.35 -22.65 7.70
C GLU A 180 6.35 -21.50 7.93
N VAL A 181 5.90 -20.85 6.86
CA VAL A 181 4.90 -19.79 6.94
C VAL A 181 3.53 -20.33 7.34
N GLU A 182 3.15 -21.50 6.82
CA GLU A 182 1.95 -22.21 7.25
C GLU A 182 2.00 -22.56 8.74
N ASN A 183 3.16 -23.01 9.24
CA ASN A 183 3.35 -23.27 10.66
C ASN A 183 3.22 -21.98 11.49
N TRP A 184 3.84 -20.87 11.07
CA TRP A 184 3.70 -19.58 11.75
C TRP A 184 2.25 -19.09 11.76
N ARG A 185 1.52 -19.24 10.65
CA ARG A 185 0.08 -18.94 10.57
C ARG A 185 -0.71 -19.74 11.59
N ARG A 186 -0.51 -21.05 11.66
CA ARG A 186 -1.16 -21.93 12.64
C ARG A 186 -0.83 -21.56 14.08
N GLN A 187 0.42 -21.18 14.37
CA GLN A 187 0.82 -20.71 15.70
C GLN A 187 0.09 -19.42 16.08
N ARG A 188 -0.05 -18.47 15.13
CA ARG A 188 -0.84 -17.24 15.31
C ARG A 188 -2.32 -17.54 15.55
N GLU A 189 -2.92 -18.42 14.75
CA GLU A 189 -4.32 -18.85 14.93
C GLU A 189 -4.54 -19.48 16.31
N LYS A 190 -3.63 -20.37 16.75
CA LYS A 190 -3.69 -20.97 18.10
C LYS A 190 -3.59 -19.91 19.20
N ALA A 191 -2.72 -18.92 19.05
CA ALA A 191 -2.59 -17.83 20.03
C ALA A 191 -3.87 -17.00 20.14
N VAL A 192 -4.50 -16.68 19.00
CA VAL A 192 -5.80 -15.98 18.97
C VAL A 192 -6.88 -16.81 19.68
N LEU A 193 -7.03 -18.09 19.33
CA LEU A 193 -8.03 -18.97 19.94
C LEU A 193 -7.79 -19.18 21.44
N ALA A 194 -6.54 -19.30 21.86
CA ALA A 194 -6.19 -19.39 23.29
C ALA A 194 -6.58 -18.12 24.05
N GLN A 195 -6.40 -16.93 23.45
CA GLN A 195 -6.84 -15.67 24.05
C GLN A 195 -8.38 -15.59 24.13
N GLU A 196 -9.11 -15.96 23.09
CA GLU A 196 -10.58 -15.95 23.10
C GLU A 196 -11.16 -16.90 24.16
N ARG A 197 -10.49 -18.02 24.43
CA ARG A 197 -10.86 -18.98 25.49
C ARG A 197 -10.41 -18.55 26.90
N GLY A 198 -9.78 -17.38 27.05
CA GLY A 198 -9.22 -16.92 28.32
C GLY A 198 -8.03 -17.76 28.82
N GLN A 199 -7.44 -18.58 27.96
CA GLN A 199 -6.32 -19.48 28.29
C GLN A 199 -4.94 -18.81 28.08
N MET A 200 -4.91 -17.64 27.46
CA MET A 200 -3.69 -16.86 27.30
C MET A 200 -3.54 -15.89 28.48
N THR A 201 -2.65 -16.21 29.42
CA THR A 201 -2.31 -15.32 30.53
C THR A 201 -1.38 -14.22 30.05
N VAL A 202 -1.88 -12.98 30.03
CA VAL A 202 -1.02 -11.80 29.98
C VAL A 202 -0.36 -11.71 31.35
N ASN A 203 0.97 -11.72 31.39
CA ASN A 203 1.68 -11.37 32.61
C ASN A 203 1.32 -9.92 32.99
N THR A 204 0.44 -9.74 33.98
CA THR A 204 -0.09 -8.44 34.38
C THR A 204 1.02 -7.52 34.89
N ALA A 205 2.11 -8.09 35.43
CA ALA A 205 3.30 -7.36 35.85
C ALA A 205 4.08 -6.74 34.67
N GLU A 206 3.84 -7.18 33.43
CA GLU A 206 4.53 -6.71 32.22
C GLU A 206 3.60 -6.00 31.23
N ALA A 207 2.31 -5.85 31.56
CA ALA A 207 1.31 -5.22 30.69
C ALA A 207 1.61 -3.74 30.36
N TRP A 208 2.49 -3.10 31.14
CA TRP A 208 2.97 -1.74 30.88
C TRP A 208 4.02 -1.67 29.77
N LYS A 209 4.72 -2.77 29.47
CA LYS A 209 5.78 -2.81 28.46
C LYS A 209 5.20 -2.57 27.06
N PRO A 210 5.80 -1.68 26.24
CA PRO A 210 5.29 -1.37 24.90
C PRO A 210 5.12 -2.60 24.00
N GLU A 211 6.02 -3.58 24.10
CA GLU A 211 6.03 -4.78 23.28
C GLU A 211 4.84 -5.69 23.63
N VAL A 212 4.50 -5.81 24.91
CA VAL A 212 3.34 -6.58 25.39
C VAL A 212 2.05 -5.94 24.89
N ARG A 213 1.97 -4.60 24.95
CA ARG A 213 0.81 -3.85 24.45
C ARG A 213 0.63 -3.99 22.94
N GLU A 214 1.69 -3.91 22.14
CA GLU A 214 1.58 -4.08 20.68
C GLU A 214 1.20 -5.52 20.32
N ARG A 215 1.73 -6.51 21.05
CA ARG A 215 1.33 -7.92 20.89
C ARG A 215 -0.17 -8.12 21.15
N GLN A 216 -0.71 -7.55 22.22
CA GLN A 216 -2.16 -7.64 22.51
C GLN A 216 -3.01 -7.00 21.40
N LYS A 217 -2.60 -5.82 20.90
CA LYS A 217 -3.28 -5.16 19.78
C LYS A 217 -3.25 -6.03 18.53
N GLN A 218 -2.13 -6.71 18.27
CA GLN A 218 -2.00 -7.59 17.12
C GLN A 218 -2.96 -8.78 17.23
N ILE A 219 -3.04 -9.44 18.38
CA ILE A 219 -3.95 -10.59 18.57
C ILE A 219 -5.41 -10.16 18.45
N TYR A 220 -5.79 -9.00 19.00
CA TYR A 220 -7.15 -8.46 18.83
C TYR A 220 -7.50 -8.23 17.36
N ARG A 221 -6.60 -7.64 16.58
CA ARG A 221 -6.81 -7.45 15.13
C ARG A 221 -6.92 -8.78 14.40
N ASP A 222 -6.05 -9.73 14.72
CA ASP A 222 -6.05 -11.06 14.14
C ASP A 222 -7.37 -11.79 14.43
N ALA A 223 -7.94 -11.64 15.63
CA ALA A 223 -9.27 -12.15 15.97
C ALA A 223 -10.38 -11.54 15.09
N GLN A 224 -10.34 -10.23 14.85
CA GLN A 224 -11.30 -9.59 13.94
C GLN A 224 -11.16 -10.10 12.50
N LYS A 225 -9.92 -10.36 12.04
CA LYS A 225 -9.68 -10.96 10.73
C LYS A 225 -10.23 -12.39 10.65
N MET A 226 -10.07 -13.21 11.69
CA MET A 226 -10.62 -14.57 11.74
C MET A 226 -12.15 -14.56 11.68
N LYS A 227 -12.82 -13.61 12.36
CA LYS A 227 -14.29 -13.47 12.34
C LYS A 227 -14.85 -13.13 10.96
N GLN A 228 -14.07 -12.44 10.13
CA GLN A 228 -14.45 -12.10 8.76
C GLN A 228 -14.20 -13.23 7.76
N ASN A 229 -13.52 -14.29 8.18
CA ASN A 229 -13.20 -15.46 7.36
C ASN A 229 -13.80 -16.73 7.99
N ASP A 230 -13.57 -17.89 7.38
CA ASP A 230 -14.03 -19.22 7.78
C ASP A 230 -13.43 -19.73 9.12
N GLY A 231 -13.09 -18.83 10.05
CA GLY A 231 -12.42 -19.15 11.31
C GLY A 231 -10.91 -19.39 11.18
N ARG A 232 -10.31 -19.04 10.04
CA ARG A 232 -8.86 -19.10 9.80
C ARG A 232 -8.28 -17.71 9.56
N LEU A 233 -6.99 -17.54 9.82
CA LEU A 233 -6.30 -16.30 9.47
C LEU A 233 -6.09 -16.28 7.94
N PRO A 234 -6.64 -15.28 7.23
CA PRO A 234 -6.41 -15.13 5.81
C PRO A 234 -4.97 -14.70 5.55
N VAL A 235 -4.41 -15.09 4.41
CA VAL A 235 -3.18 -14.49 3.88
C VAL A 235 -3.56 -13.41 2.88
N GLN A 236 -3.21 -12.17 3.21
CA GLN A 236 -3.59 -10.97 2.46
C GLN A 236 -2.36 -10.45 1.71
N GLN A 237 -2.55 -9.94 0.48
CA GLN A 237 -1.43 -9.36 -0.25
C GLN A 237 -0.69 -8.30 0.57
N MET A 238 0.65 -8.34 0.49
CA MET A 238 1.59 -7.50 1.22
C MET A 238 1.49 -7.54 2.75
N ASP A 239 0.72 -8.47 3.32
CA ASP A 239 0.80 -8.73 4.75
C ASP A 239 2.09 -9.48 5.12
N ASP A 240 2.35 -9.49 6.42
CA ASP A 240 3.45 -10.17 7.07
C ASP A 240 3.69 -11.63 6.65
N LEU A 241 2.63 -12.42 6.42
CA LEU A 241 2.75 -13.83 6.06
C LEU A 241 2.95 -13.97 4.55
N TRP A 242 2.26 -13.15 3.77
CA TRP A 242 2.38 -13.11 2.32
C TRP A 242 3.79 -12.71 1.89
N VAL A 243 4.36 -11.64 2.46
CA VAL A 243 5.71 -11.18 2.10
C VAL A 243 6.73 -12.26 2.44
N ARG A 244 6.61 -12.87 3.63
CA ARG A 244 7.49 -13.97 4.04
C ARG A 244 7.39 -15.19 3.11
N ASP A 245 6.18 -15.61 2.74
CA ASP A 245 5.95 -16.71 1.80
C ASP A 245 6.58 -16.44 0.43
N ARG A 246 6.29 -15.28 -0.14
CA ARG A 246 6.81 -14.90 -1.46
C ARG A 246 8.32 -14.75 -1.43
N TRP A 247 8.86 -14.09 -0.41
CA TRP A 247 10.30 -13.94 -0.24
C TRP A 247 11.00 -15.31 -0.18
N LEU A 248 10.56 -16.22 0.70
CA LEU A 248 11.12 -17.56 0.81
C LEU A 248 11.04 -18.34 -0.51
N LYS A 249 9.93 -18.26 -1.25
CA LYS A 249 9.79 -18.88 -2.57
C LYS A 249 10.79 -18.35 -3.59
N ILE A 250 11.05 -17.05 -3.58
CA ILE A 250 12.03 -16.41 -4.45
C ILE A 250 13.44 -16.89 -4.09
N ILE A 251 13.84 -16.78 -2.81
CA ILE A 251 15.21 -17.09 -2.39
C ILE A 251 15.52 -18.59 -2.30
N ARG A 252 14.52 -19.47 -2.29
CA ARG A 252 14.76 -20.92 -2.43
C ARG A 252 15.26 -21.29 -3.82
N ARG A 253 14.92 -20.51 -4.84
CA ARG A 253 15.36 -20.73 -6.22
C ARG A 253 16.72 -20.07 -6.42
N LYS A 254 17.65 -20.79 -7.07
CA LYS A 254 18.98 -20.27 -7.39
C LYS A 254 18.88 -19.00 -8.25
N GLU A 255 18.09 -19.05 -9.32
CA GLU A 255 17.84 -17.92 -10.22
C GLU A 255 17.26 -16.70 -9.49
N GLY A 256 16.37 -16.93 -8.52
CA GLY A 256 15.83 -15.87 -7.66
C GLY A 256 16.91 -15.22 -6.81
N ARG A 257 17.73 -16.02 -6.12
CA ARG A 257 18.86 -15.50 -5.32
C ARG A 257 19.88 -14.76 -6.16
N ASP A 258 20.28 -15.32 -7.30
CA ASP A 258 21.30 -14.72 -8.17
C ASP A 258 20.81 -13.36 -8.70
N ARG A 259 19.52 -13.26 -9.06
CA ARG A 259 18.89 -12.00 -9.47
C ARG A 259 18.81 -10.97 -8.34
N LEU A 260 18.46 -11.38 -7.13
CA LEU A 260 18.41 -10.46 -5.98
C LEU A 260 19.81 -10.00 -5.56
N LYS A 261 20.80 -10.89 -5.67
CA LYS A 261 22.21 -10.55 -5.42
C LYS A 261 22.74 -9.57 -6.46
N SER A 262 22.38 -9.72 -7.74
CA SER A 262 22.86 -8.83 -8.82
C SER A 262 22.37 -7.39 -8.69
N VAL A 263 21.25 -7.16 -7.99
CA VAL A 263 20.74 -5.81 -7.67
C VAL A 263 21.24 -5.27 -6.34
N GLY A 264 22.14 -5.99 -5.66
CA GLY A 264 22.84 -5.50 -4.47
C GLY A 264 22.17 -5.79 -3.13
N ILE A 265 21.25 -6.77 -3.06
CA ILE A 265 20.68 -7.23 -1.79
C ILE A 265 21.75 -7.98 -0.99
N ASP A 266 21.87 -7.65 0.29
CA ASP A 266 22.84 -8.26 1.21
C ASP A 266 22.54 -9.76 1.43
N GLU A 267 23.59 -10.58 1.52
CA GLU A 267 23.49 -12.03 1.65
C GLU A 267 22.68 -12.48 2.87
N LYS A 268 22.66 -11.70 3.95
CA LYS A 268 21.85 -12.03 5.14
C LYS A 268 20.35 -12.09 4.84
N TYR A 269 19.86 -11.32 3.87
CA TYR A 269 18.46 -11.35 3.43
C TYR A 269 18.19 -12.45 2.38
N LEU A 270 19.23 -13.13 1.89
CA LEU A 270 19.13 -14.21 0.90
C LEU A 270 19.36 -15.60 1.52
N ASN A 271 19.70 -15.65 2.82
CA ASN A 271 19.97 -16.89 3.54
C ASN A 271 18.66 -17.61 3.95
N VAL A 272 18.25 -18.57 3.11
CA VAL A 272 17.02 -19.38 3.32
C VAL A 272 17.04 -20.09 4.68
N GLU A 273 18.15 -20.74 5.02
CA GLU A 273 18.27 -21.53 6.25
C GLU A 273 18.05 -20.67 7.48
N THR A 274 18.58 -19.45 7.47
CA THR A 274 18.42 -18.50 8.56
C THR A 274 16.99 -17.97 8.61
N LEU A 275 16.46 -17.48 7.49
CA LEU A 275 15.17 -16.79 7.45
C LEU A 275 13.98 -17.72 7.74
N GLN A 276 14.08 -19.00 7.38
CA GLN A 276 12.99 -19.97 7.62
C GLN A 276 12.90 -20.42 9.09
N THR A 277 13.91 -20.15 9.92
CA THR A 277 13.94 -20.64 11.30
C THR A 277 12.95 -19.94 12.23
N SER A 278 12.71 -18.63 12.02
CA SER A 278 11.88 -17.84 12.92
C SER A 278 11.31 -16.60 12.22
N PRO A 279 10.04 -16.24 12.48
CA PRO A 279 9.43 -15.04 11.91
C PRO A 279 9.87 -13.74 12.61
N ASP A 280 10.54 -13.83 13.78
CA ASP A 280 10.93 -12.70 14.64
C ASP A 280 12.37 -12.22 14.39
N ARG A 281 13.03 -12.75 13.36
CA ARG A 281 14.38 -12.36 12.95
C ARG A 281 14.44 -10.85 12.62
N PRO A 282 15.53 -10.15 12.96
CA PRO A 282 15.68 -8.74 12.60
C PRO A 282 15.59 -8.51 11.09
N GLU A 283 16.09 -9.45 10.28
CA GLU A 283 16.03 -9.38 8.82
C GLU A 283 14.58 -9.33 8.31
N TRP A 284 13.66 -10.07 8.94
CA TRP A 284 12.25 -9.99 8.60
C TRP A 284 11.67 -8.62 8.94
N LYS A 285 12.05 -8.07 10.09
CA LYS A 285 11.61 -6.73 10.49
C LYS A 285 12.07 -5.69 9.48
N ASP A 286 13.30 -5.80 8.99
CA ASP A 286 13.86 -4.89 7.98
C ASP A 286 13.07 -4.98 6.66
N ILE A 287 12.88 -6.20 6.12
CA ILE A 287 12.09 -6.44 4.90
C ILE A 287 10.67 -5.88 5.03
N LEU A 288 9.99 -6.22 6.14
CA LEU A 288 8.58 -5.89 6.35
C LEU A 288 8.36 -4.41 6.60
N ASN A 289 9.32 -3.71 7.19
CA ASN A 289 9.24 -2.27 7.42
C ASN A 289 9.47 -1.45 6.15
N ARG A 290 10.02 -2.04 5.10
CA ARG A 290 10.29 -1.37 3.83
C ARG A 290 9.24 -1.65 2.75
N CYS A 291 8.27 -2.53 2.99
CA CYS A 291 7.21 -2.88 2.04
C CYS A 291 6.46 -1.66 1.48
N GLN A 292 6.49 -1.48 0.16
CA GLN A 292 5.84 -0.37 -0.56
C GLN A 292 4.71 -0.86 -1.47
N VAL A 293 3.79 0.05 -1.77
CA VAL A 293 2.85 -0.10 -2.89
C VAL A 293 3.01 1.08 -3.82
N VAL A 294 3.15 0.78 -5.11
CA VAL A 294 3.24 1.77 -6.18
C VAL A 294 1.96 1.78 -6.98
N ILE A 295 1.43 2.98 -7.21
CA ILE A 295 0.25 3.19 -8.03
C ILE A 295 0.69 3.84 -9.34
N VAL A 296 0.50 3.13 -10.45
CA VAL A 296 0.71 3.68 -11.80
C VAL A 296 -0.61 4.28 -12.29
N THR A 297 -0.56 5.57 -12.67
CA THR A 297 -1.76 6.37 -12.98
C THR A 297 -1.49 7.36 -14.10
N ASP A 298 -2.52 7.68 -14.87
CA ASP A 298 -2.49 8.72 -15.92
C ASP A 298 -2.82 10.13 -15.40
N GLY A 299 -2.78 10.32 -14.07
CA GLY A 299 -3.17 11.57 -13.41
C GLY A 299 -4.68 11.79 -13.30
N SER A 300 -5.51 10.96 -13.98
CA SER A 300 -6.96 11.10 -14.00
C SER A 300 -7.62 10.20 -12.92
N GLY A 301 -7.54 10.57 -11.64
CA GLY A 301 -8.19 9.69 -10.67
C GLY A 301 -8.26 9.96 -9.17
N ALA A 302 -9.43 9.65 -8.60
CA ALA A 302 -9.69 9.57 -7.16
C ALA A 302 -9.44 8.17 -6.55
N THR A 303 -9.24 7.13 -7.36
CA THR A 303 -9.09 5.73 -6.89
C THR A 303 -7.76 5.47 -6.17
N GLY A 304 -6.68 6.19 -6.48
CA GLY A 304 -5.43 6.13 -5.70
C GLY A 304 -5.66 6.45 -4.22
N ARG A 305 -6.57 7.39 -3.92
CA ARG A 305 -6.99 7.73 -2.55
C ARG A 305 -7.78 6.62 -1.84
N LYS A 306 -8.60 5.84 -2.56
CA LYS A 306 -9.36 4.72 -1.97
C LYS A 306 -8.46 3.51 -1.67
N LEU A 307 -7.53 3.20 -2.57
CA LEU A 307 -6.54 2.14 -2.37
C LEU A 307 -5.63 2.46 -1.18
N LEU A 308 -5.18 3.70 -1.11
CA LEU A 308 -4.41 4.24 0.00
C LEU A 308 -5.15 4.13 1.35
N ARG A 309 -6.44 4.49 1.39
CA ARG A 309 -7.27 4.27 2.59
C ARG A 309 -7.27 2.80 3.00
N GLN A 310 -7.40 1.87 2.06
CA GLN A 310 -7.33 0.43 2.35
C GLN A 310 -5.93 0.01 2.86
N LEU A 311 -4.87 0.46 2.20
CA LEU A 311 -3.49 0.05 2.47
C LEU A 311 -2.96 0.53 3.81
N VAL A 312 -3.22 1.79 4.16
CA VAL A 312 -2.75 2.41 5.40
C VAL A 312 -3.62 1.98 6.59
N ILE A 313 -4.94 1.91 6.42
CA ILE A 313 -5.86 1.51 7.51
C ILE A 313 -5.69 0.01 7.83
N GLU A 314 -5.48 -0.84 6.83
CA GLU A 314 -5.35 -2.29 7.02
C GLU A 314 -3.88 -2.72 7.27
N ARG A 315 -2.94 -1.77 7.35
CA ARG A 315 -1.49 -1.99 7.53
C ARG A 315 -0.89 -3.01 6.54
N ARG A 316 -1.42 -3.05 5.32
CA ARG A 316 -0.92 -3.96 4.27
C ARG A 316 0.32 -3.44 3.56
N ALA A 317 0.68 -2.16 3.74
CA ALA A 317 1.91 -1.57 3.24
C ALA A 317 2.46 -0.58 4.26
N LYS A 318 3.77 -0.31 4.19
CA LYS A 318 4.44 0.67 5.06
C LYS A 318 4.53 2.04 4.42
N GLY A 319 4.63 2.09 3.10
CA GLY A 319 4.46 3.30 2.32
C GLY A 319 3.67 3.05 1.04
N VAL A 320 3.11 4.13 0.51
CA VAL A 320 2.34 4.14 -0.73
C VAL A 320 2.73 5.38 -1.50
N PHE A 321 3.04 5.21 -2.78
CA PHE A 321 3.40 6.32 -3.65
C PHE A 321 2.86 6.10 -5.06
N SER A 322 2.84 7.16 -5.86
CA SER A 322 2.29 7.11 -7.22
C SER A 322 3.31 7.58 -8.25
N ILE A 323 3.34 6.87 -9.37
CA ILE A 323 4.13 7.26 -10.54
C ILE A 323 3.14 7.59 -11.66
N GLU A 324 3.22 8.82 -12.17
CA GLU A 324 2.38 9.23 -13.29
C GLU A 324 2.96 8.78 -14.62
N VAL A 325 2.08 8.34 -15.52
CA VAL A 325 2.37 8.17 -16.95
C VAL A 325 1.67 9.28 -17.71
N LYS A 326 2.41 9.99 -18.55
CA LYS A 326 1.86 11.10 -19.35
C LYS A 326 1.42 10.58 -20.72
N ARG A 327 0.16 10.81 -21.07
CA ARG A 327 -0.34 10.60 -22.43
C ARG A 327 0.10 11.73 -23.37
#